data_AF-A0A1J3D5L9-F1
#
_entry.id   AF-A0A1J3D5L9-F1
#
_cell.length_a   1.000
_cell.length_b   1.000
_cell.length_c   1.000
_cell.angle_alpha   90.00
_cell.angle_beta   90.00
_cell.angle_gamma   90.00
#
_symmetry.space_group_name_H-M   'P 1'
#
loop_
_entity.id
_entity.type
_entity.pdbx_description
1 polymer ?
#
loop_
_entity_poly.entity_id
_entity_poly.type
_entity_poly.pdbx_seq_one_letter_code
_entity_poly.pdbx_strand_id
1 'polypeptide(L)'
;GSVVFQNGETVLAHVIMHCTGYKYHFPFLDTNGEVTVDDKCVGPLYKHVFPPALAPSLSFVGIPYKVLPFPMFELQSKWISGVLSGRIKLPSKEDMMVETKTIYDTFEALGIPKRFTHCLGIDQVRRISVTNVSPCEAISKRKHIKCYLS
;
A
#
# COMPACT_ATOMS: atom_id res chain seq x y z
N GLY A 1 3.79 -1.66 -38.52
CA GLY A 1 2.46 -1.03 -38.69
C GLY A 1 2.55 0.45 -38.36
N SER A 2 1.53 1.24 -38.69
CA SER A 2 1.44 2.64 -38.25
C SER A 2 0.73 2.77 -36.90
N VAL A 3 1.13 3.75 -36.10
CA VAL A 3 0.51 4.14 -34.81
C VAL A 3 0.05 5.58 -34.95
N VAL A 4 -1.21 5.85 -34.62
CA VAL A 4 -1.80 7.19 -34.63
C VAL A 4 -2.00 7.66 -33.19
N PHE A 5 -1.41 8.79 -32.84
CA PHE A 5 -1.54 9.41 -31.52
C PHE A 5 -2.77 10.30 -31.44
N GLN A 6 -3.20 10.65 -30.22
CA GLN A 6 -4.39 11.49 -29.99
C GLN A 6 -4.27 12.90 -30.60
N ASN A 7 -3.05 13.40 -30.78
CA ASN A 7 -2.78 14.68 -31.46
C ASN A 7 -2.84 14.57 -33.00
N GLY A 8 -3.12 13.39 -33.55
CA GLY A 8 -3.19 13.12 -34.99
C GLY A 8 -1.85 12.75 -35.64
N GLU A 9 -0.73 12.80 -34.91
CA GLU A 9 0.56 12.39 -35.44
C GLU A 9 0.60 10.88 -35.71
N THR A 10 1.28 10.49 -36.80
CA THR A 10 1.40 9.09 -37.20
C THR A 10 2.86 8.70 -37.30
N VAL A 11 3.22 7.56 -36.70
CA VAL A 11 4.58 7.01 -36.74
C VAL A 11 4.57 5.55 -37.18
N LEU A 12 5.65 5.09 -37.80
CA LEU A 12 5.86 3.68 -38.12
C LEU A 12 6.54 2.98 -36.96
N ALA A 13 5.97 1.87 -36.50
CA ALA A 13 6.51 1.07 -35.42
C ALA A 13 6.56 -0.42 -35.79
N HIS A 14 7.65 -1.06 -35.35
CA HIS A 14 7.85 -2.51 -35.45
C HIS A 14 7.52 -3.21 -34.12
N VAL A 15 7.67 -2.52 -33.00
CA VAL A 15 7.48 -3.07 -31.65
C VAL A 15 6.62 -2.12 -30.83
N ILE A 16 5.68 -2.69 -30.07
CA ILE A 16 4.90 -1.99 -29.05
C ILE A 16 5.21 -2.63 -27.71
N MET A 17 5.71 -1.84 -26.75
CA MET A 17 6.07 -2.30 -25.42
C MET A 17 5.15 -1.68 -24.37
N HIS A 18 4.42 -2.51 -23.63
CA HIS A 18 3.50 -2.06 -22.59
C HIS A 18 4.23 -1.82 -21.27
N CYS A 19 4.50 -0.56 -20.95
CA CYS A 19 5.08 -0.13 -19.66
C CYS A 19 4.01 0.35 -18.66
N THR A 20 2.83 -0.27 -18.65
CA THR A 20 1.64 0.18 -17.88
C THR A 20 1.58 -0.31 -16.43
N GLY A 21 2.71 -0.81 -15.92
CA GLY A 21 2.88 -1.34 -14.56
C GLY A 21 2.26 -2.71 -14.34
N TYR A 22 2.04 -3.06 -13.06
CA TYR A 22 1.67 -4.40 -12.62
C TYR A 22 0.30 -4.43 -11.92
N LYS A 23 -0.20 -5.64 -11.64
CA LYS A 23 -1.41 -5.92 -10.84
C LYS A 23 -1.04 -6.82 -9.67
N TYR A 24 -1.74 -6.70 -8.54
CA TYR A 24 -1.63 -7.65 -7.44
C TYR A 24 -2.25 -8.98 -7.84
N HIS A 25 -1.61 -10.09 -7.43
CA HIS A 25 -2.07 -11.44 -7.75
C HIS A 25 -1.55 -12.41 -6.69
N PHE A 26 -2.47 -13.05 -5.96
CA PHE A 26 -2.17 -13.99 -4.87
C PHE A 26 -2.88 -15.32 -5.10
N PRO A 27 -2.47 -16.13 -6.11
CA PRO A 27 -3.20 -17.34 -6.50
C PRO A 27 -3.19 -18.44 -5.43
N PHE A 28 -2.28 -18.34 -4.46
CA PHE A 28 -2.14 -19.26 -3.34
C PHE A 28 -3.04 -18.91 -2.14
N LEU A 29 -3.68 -17.73 -2.16
CA LEU A 29 -4.36 -17.18 -1.00
C LEU A 29 -5.88 -17.27 -1.19
N ASP A 30 -6.47 -18.32 -0.66
CA ASP A 30 -7.92 -18.44 -0.52
C ASP A 30 -8.36 -17.88 0.83
N THR A 31 -9.23 -16.88 0.80
CA THR A 31 -9.76 -16.21 2.00
C THR A 31 -11.27 -16.28 2.08
N ASN A 32 -11.92 -17.12 1.26
CA ASN A 32 -13.39 -17.14 1.12
C ASN A 32 -14.00 -15.75 0.85
N GLY A 33 -13.26 -14.87 0.16
CA GLY A 33 -13.69 -13.51 -0.18
C GLY A 33 -13.40 -12.44 0.87
N GLU A 34 -12.80 -12.76 2.01
CA GLU A 34 -12.43 -11.77 3.04
C GLU A 34 -11.30 -10.82 2.57
N VAL A 35 -10.52 -11.23 1.57
CA VAL A 35 -9.56 -10.39 0.86
C VAL A 35 -9.82 -10.48 -0.63
N THR A 36 -9.98 -9.32 -1.26
CA THR A 36 -10.22 -9.19 -2.69
C THR A 36 -9.16 -8.31 -3.34
N VAL A 37 -8.94 -8.53 -4.64
CA VAL A 37 -8.13 -7.66 -5.48
C VAL A 37 -9.02 -7.09 -6.60
N ASP A 38 -9.30 -5.80 -6.53
CA ASP A 38 -10.15 -5.08 -7.49
C ASP A 38 -9.45 -3.77 -7.91
N ASP A 39 -9.37 -3.50 -9.22
CA ASP A 39 -8.67 -2.33 -9.80
C ASP A 39 -7.33 -1.98 -9.11
N LYS A 40 -6.39 -2.94 -9.00
CA LYS A 40 -5.09 -2.76 -8.31
C LYS A 40 -5.20 -2.35 -6.82
N CYS A 41 -6.34 -2.55 -6.19
CA CYS A 41 -6.57 -2.37 -4.76
C CYS A 41 -6.69 -3.75 -4.10
N VAL A 42 -5.92 -3.99 -3.05
CA VAL A 42 -6.06 -5.17 -2.18
C VAL A 42 -6.85 -4.74 -0.95
N GLY A 43 -7.98 -5.38 -0.68
CA GLY A 43 -8.83 -4.91 0.41
C GLY A 43 -9.91 -5.89 0.87
N PRO A 44 -10.54 -5.57 2.00
CA PRO A 44 -10.24 -4.46 2.90
C PRO A 44 -8.93 -4.67 3.68
N LEU A 45 -8.10 -3.62 3.82
CA LEU A 45 -6.85 -3.68 4.58
C LEU A 45 -6.71 -2.49 5.55
N TYR A 46 -6.73 -2.79 6.85
CA TYR A 46 -6.37 -1.87 7.90
C TYR A 46 -4.91 -1.46 7.77
N LYS A 47 -4.67 -0.14 7.63
CA LYS A 47 -3.34 0.46 7.43
C LYS A 47 -2.51 -0.20 6.33
N HIS A 48 -3.17 -0.76 5.30
CA HIS A 48 -2.54 -1.51 4.21
C HIS A 48 -1.77 -2.78 4.63
N VAL A 49 -2.06 -3.33 5.82
CA VAL A 49 -1.37 -4.49 6.38
C VAL A 49 -2.36 -5.60 6.75
N PHE A 50 -3.37 -5.29 7.56
CA PHE A 50 -4.21 -6.32 8.18
C PHE A 50 -5.61 -6.37 7.55
N PRO A 51 -6.04 -7.49 6.97
CA PRO A 51 -7.45 -7.72 6.68
C PRO A 51 -8.24 -7.85 7.99
N PRO A 52 -9.20 -6.96 8.30
CA PRO A 52 -9.81 -6.90 9.63
C PRO A 52 -10.46 -8.21 10.10
N ALA A 53 -11.03 -8.99 9.18
CA ALA A 53 -11.67 -10.27 9.50
C ALA A 53 -10.69 -11.41 9.81
N LEU A 54 -9.44 -11.31 9.33
CA LEU A 54 -8.41 -12.35 9.47
C LEU A 54 -7.20 -11.86 10.28
N ALA A 55 -7.29 -10.69 10.91
CA ALA A 55 -6.23 -10.18 11.76
C ALA A 55 -6.25 -10.87 13.14
N PRO A 56 -5.09 -11.18 13.75
CA PRO A 56 -3.74 -10.98 13.24
C PRO A 56 -3.16 -12.18 12.46
N SER A 57 -3.93 -13.24 12.18
CA SER A 57 -3.42 -14.48 11.57
C SER A 57 -2.98 -14.31 10.11
N LEU A 58 -3.54 -13.32 9.40
CA LEU A 58 -3.10 -12.90 8.08
C LEU A 58 -2.67 -11.42 8.11
N SER A 59 -1.54 -11.14 7.46
CA SER A 59 -1.02 -9.78 7.28
C SER A 59 -0.21 -9.69 5.98
N PHE A 60 -0.15 -8.50 5.39
CA PHE A 60 0.60 -8.24 4.16
C PHE A 60 1.74 -7.25 4.42
N VAL A 61 2.88 -7.50 3.77
CA VAL A 61 4.02 -6.57 3.72
C VAL A 61 4.21 -6.14 2.28
N GLY A 62 4.38 -4.83 2.06
CA GLY A 62 4.74 -4.26 0.77
C GLY A 62 3.60 -4.04 -0.23
N ILE A 63 2.36 -3.97 0.26
CA ILE A 63 1.23 -3.50 -0.55
C ILE A 63 1.34 -2.02 -0.97
N PRO A 64 1.84 -1.10 -0.13
CA PRO A 64 2.04 0.28 -0.57
C PRO A 64 3.06 0.44 -1.71
N TYR A 65 2.78 1.35 -2.65
CA TYR A 65 3.68 1.71 -3.74
C TYR A 65 3.91 3.24 -3.80
N LYS A 66 4.93 3.66 -4.56
CA LYS A 66 5.54 5.01 -4.46
C LYS A 66 6.00 5.34 -3.04
N VAL A 67 6.70 4.40 -2.43
CA VAL A 67 7.27 4.48 -1.06
C VAL A 67 8.78 4.26 -1.12
N LEU A 68 9.48 4.53 -0.01
CA LEU A 68 10.82 4.02 0.26
C LEU A 68 10.67 2.58 0.78
N PRO A 69 10.91 1.55 -0.06
CA PRO A 69 10.48 0.19 0.24
C PRO A 69 11.17 -0.39 1.47
N PHE A 70 12.49 -0.22 1.63
CA PHE A 70 13.21 -0.86 2.73
C PHE A 70 12.77 -0.35 4.11
N PRO A 71 12.73 0.98 4.38
CA PRO A 71 12.18 1.47 5.64
C PRO A 71 10.72 1.09 5.83
N MET A 72 9.94 1.07 4.75
CA MET A 72 8.53 0.73 4.80
C MET A 72 8.30 -0.70 5.26
N PHE A 73 8.98 -1.65 4.63
CA PHE A 73 8.84 -3.07 4.93
C PHE A 73 9.38 -3.38 6.32
N GLU A 74 10.43 -2.69 6.75
CA GLU A 74 10.95 -2.79 8.12
C GLU A 74 9.90 -2.37 9.15
N LEU A 75 9.23 -1.22 8.94
CA LEU A 75 8.19 -0.74 9.84
C LEU A 75 6.98 -1.68 9.89
N GLN A 76 6.49 -2.13 8.72
CA GLN A 76 5.37 -3.08 8.66
C GLN A 76 5.72 -4.39 9.36
N SER A 77 6.91 -4.94 9.11
CA SER A 77 7.34 -6.21 9.71
C SER A 77 7.53 -6.10 11.22
N LYS A 78 8.11 -4.98 11.72
CA LYS A 78 8.24 -4.71 13.16
C LYS A 78 6.87 -4.59 13.83
N TRP A 79 5.91 -3.92 13.18
CA TRP A 79 4.57 -3.80 13.70
C TRP A 79 3.85 -5.16 13.76
N ILE A 80 3.88 -5.93 12.67
CA ILE A 80 3.32 -7.28 12.61
C ILE A 80 3.92 -8.17 13.70
N SER A 81 5.25 -8.17 13.85
CA SER A 81 5.93 -8.93 14.90
C SER A 81 5.50 -8.51 16.31
N GLY A 82 5.33 -7.20 16.55
CA GLY A 82 4.83 -6.69 17.83
C GLY A 82 3.39 -7.12 18.13
N VAL A 83 2.54 -7.19 17.11
CA VAL A 83 1.16 -7.69 17.22
C VAL A 83 1.15 -9.18 17.51
N LEU A 84 1.87 -9.98 16.73
CA LEU A 84 1.93 -11.44 16.91
C LEU A 84 2.55 -11.84 18.25
N SER A 85 3.49 -11.04 18.78
CA SER A 85 4.07 -11.27 20.10
C SER A 85 3.20 -10.75 21.25
N GLY A 86 2.02 -10.19 20.99
CA GLY A 86 1.12 -9.59 21.99
C GLY A 86 1.64 -8.28 22.62
N ARG A 87 2.77 -7.74 22.16
CA ARG A 87 3.32 -6.46 22.67
C ARG A 87 2.51 -5.25 22.21
N ILE A 88 1.93 -5.34 21.02
CA ILE A 88 1.07 -4.31 20.44
C ILE A 88 -0.32 -4.92 20.27
N LYS A 89 -1.36 -4.23 20.78
CA LYS A 89 -2.74 -4.66 20.57
C LYS A 89 -3.29 -4.00 19.31
N LEU A 90 -3.94 -4.79 18.46
CA LEU A 90 -4.77 -4.25 17.40
C LEU A 90 -6.09 -3.71 18.00
N PRO A 91 -6.73 -2.72 17.33
CA PRO A 91 -8.11 -2.37 17.62
C PRO A 91 -9.06 -3.55 17.41
N SER A 92 -10.33 -3.38 17.80
CA SER A 92 -11.36 -4.38 17.48
C SER A 92 -11.51 -4.56 15.97
N LYS A 93 -12.08 -5.69 15.54
CA LYS A 93 -12.40 -5.92 14.13
C LYS A 93 -13.29 -4.81 13.58
N GLU A 94 -14.27 -4.39 14.37
CA GLU A 94 -15.23 -3.36 14.05
C GLU A 94 -14.53 -2.00 13.85
N ASP A 95 -13.63 -1.62 14.76
CA ASP A 95 -12.88 -0.36 14.64
C ASP A 95 -11.97 -0.36 13.41
N MET A 96 -11.29 -1.48 13.14
CA MET A 96 -10.45 -1.62 11.94
C MET A 96 -11.28 -1.50 10.65
N MET A 97 -12.48 -2.09 10.63
CA MET A 97 -13.41 -2.01 9.50
C MET A 97 -13.92 -0.58 9.31
N VAL A 98 -14.32 0.10 10.39
CA VAL A 98 -14.78 1.49 10.35
C VAL A 98 -13.69 2.39 9.79
N GLU A 99 -12.47 2.32 10.32
CA GLU A 99 -11.37 3.16 9.84
C GLU A 99 -11.03 2.87 8.37
N THR A 100 -10.99 1.60 7.97
CA THR A 100 -10.73 1.20 6.57
C THR A 100 -11.81 1.75 5.64
N LYS A 101 -13.08 1.63 6.03
CA LYS A 101 -14.21 2.15 5.26
C LYS A 101 -14.17 3.68 5.15
N THR A 102 -13.91 4.40 6.24
CA THR A 102 -13.78 5.86 6.22
C THR A 102 -12.73 6.34 5.23
N ILE A 103 -11.61 5.62 5.09
CA ILE A 103 -10.59 5.93 4.09
C ILE A 103 -11.14 5.74 2.67
N TYR A 104 -11.84 4.64 2.39
CA TYR A 104 -12.44 4.40 1.08
C TYR A 104 -13.50 5.45 0.72
N ASP A 105 -14.40 5.75 1.66
CA ASP A 105 -15.44 6.78 1.49
C ASP A 105 -14.79 8.16 1.22
N THR A 106 -13.67 8.47 1.90
CA THR A 106 -12.91 9.70 1.65
C THR A 106 -12.31 9.73 0.24
N PHE A 107 -11.78 8.60 -0.24
CA PHE A 107 -11.19 8.50 -1.58
C PHE A 107 -12.25 8.67 -2.66
N GLU A 108 -13.41 8.04 -2.46
CA GLU A 108 -14.57 8.18 -3.33
C GLU A 108 -15.07 9.63 -3.38
N ALA A 109 -15.23 10.27 -2.21
CA ALA A 109 -15.65 11.67 -2.12
C ALA A 109 -14.68 12.65 -2.80
N LEU A 110 -13.38 12.33 -2.81
CA LEU A 110 -12.34 13.10 -3.50
C LEU A 110 -12.19 12.72 -4.99
N GLY A 111 -12.98 11.77 -5.50
CA GLY A 111 -12.89 11.28 -6.87
C GLY A 111 -11.58 10.54 -7.17
N ILE A 112 -10.90 10.02 -6.14
CA ILE A 112 -9.64 9.29 -6.27
C ILE A 112 -9.95 7.85 -6.70
N PRO A 113 -9.44 7.38 -7.86
CA PRO A 113 -9.67 6.01 -8.30
C PRO A 113 -9.10 4.94 -7.34
N LYS A 114 -9.80 3.80 -7.20
CA LYS A 114 -9.42 2.67 -6.33
C LYS A 114 -7.98 2.20 -6.53
N ARG A 115 -7.46 2.20 -7.76
CA ARG A 115 -6.04 1.86 -8.04
C ARG A 115 -5.02 2.68 -7.25
N PHE A 116 -5.38 3.84 -6.71
CA PHE A 116 -4.50 4.69 -5.90
C PHE A 116 -4.63 4.48 -4.38
N THR A 117 -5.48 3.55 -3.92
CA THR A 117 -5.67 3.25 -2.48
C THR A 117 -4.34 3.00 -1.75
N HIS A 118 -3.38 2.35 -2.41
CA HIS A 118 -2.08 2.01 -1.83
C HIS A 118 -0.94 2.96 -2.26
N CYS A 119 -1.27 4.08 -2.91
CA CYS A 119 -0.30 5.09 -3.31
C CYS A 119 -0.03 6.06 -2.15
N LEU A 120 1.03 5.83 -1.37
CA LEU A 120 1.30 6.66 -0.18
C LEU A 120 2.19 7.87 -0.44
N GLY A 121 3.07 7.81 -1.45
CA GLY A 121 3.92 8.94 -1.83
C GLY A 121 4.80 9.46 -0.68
N ILE A 122 4.92 10.78 -0.58
CA ILE A 122 5.73 11.46 0.45
C ILE A 122 5.17 11.24 1.87
N ASP A 123 3.85 11.00 1.98
CA ASP A 123 3.13 10.85 3.24
C ASP A 123 3.23 9.44 3.86
N GLN A 124 4.06 8.57 3.29
CA GLN A 124 4.18 7.16 3.66
C GLN A 124 4.42 6.91 5.16
N VAL A 125 5.18 7.78 5.85
CA VAL A 125 5.47 7.63 7.28
C VAL A 125 4.24 7.96 8.12
N ARG A 126 3.49 9.01 7.77
CA ARG A 126 2.29 9.44 8.49
C ARG A 126 1.13 8.46 8.31
N ARG A 127 1.01 7.85 7.13
CA ARG A 127 -0.12 6.96 6.81
C ARG A 127 0.03 5.56 7.42
N ILE A 128 1.26 5.20 7.81
CA ILE A 128 1.58 3.92 8.47
C ILE A 128 1.95 4.10 9.94
N SER A 129 2.16 5.32 10.42
CA SER A 129 2.34 5.58 11.84
C SER A 129 1.06 5.25 12.60
N VAL A 130 1.01 4.02 13.11
CA VAL A 130 0.18 3.58 14.22
C VAL A 130 0.73 4.34 15.42
N THR A 131 0.02 5.38 15.85
CA THR A 131 0.46 6.23 16.97
C THR A 131 0.82 5.36 18.18
N ASN A 132 2.01 5.63 18.76
CA ASN A 132 2.64 4.98 19.92
C ASN A 132 3.53 3.75 19.72
N VAL A 133 4.03 3.47 18.51
CA VAL A 133 5.39 2.90 18.44
C VAL A 133 6.33 4.08 18.58
N SER A 134 7.09 4.13 19.68
CA SER A 134 8.13 5.16 19.84
C SER A 134 8.92 5.23 18.53
N PRO A 135 9.14 6.43 17.96
CA PRO A 135 10.17 6.56 16.97
C PRO A 135 11.45 6.20 17.72
N CYS A 136 11.89 4.94 17.64
CA CYS A 136 13.29 4.64 17.84
C CYS A 136 14.00 5.69 16.99
N GLU A 137 14.82 6.50 17.64
CA GLU A 137 15.40 7.78 17.19
C GLU A 137 16.20 7.70 15.86
N ALA A 138 16.13 6.58 15.15
CA ALA A 138 16.91 6.20 14.00
C ALA A 138 16.57 6.96 12.71
N ILE A 139 15.32 7.41 12.51
CA ILE A 139 14.96 8.12 11.26
C ILE A 139 15.33 9.62 11.35
N SER A 140 15.26 10.23 12.55
CA SER A 140 15.65 11.63 12.76
C SER A 140 17.17 11.85 12.88
N LYS A 141 17.93 10.84 13.35
CA LYS A 141 19.40 10.95 13.47
C LYS A 141 20.17 10.75 12.15
N ARG A 142 19.50 10.43 11.03
CA ARG A 142 20.12 10.41 9.69
C ARG A 142 19.72 11.65 8.87
N LYS A 143 20.02 12.85 9.38
CA LYS A 143 20.04 14.12 8.61
C LYS A 143 21.10 14.17 7.48
N HIS A 144 21.75 13.05 7.16
CA HIS A 144 22.81 12.97 6.15
C HIS A 144 22.62 11.85 5.12
N ILE A 145 21.39 11.49 4.76
CA ILE A 145 21.18 10.83 3.48
C ILE A 145 21.08 11.94 2.43
N LYS A 146 22.24 12.36 1.91
CA LYS A 146 22.31 13.04 0.62
C LYS A 146 21.70 12.07 -0.39
N CYS A 147 20.46 12.32 -0.82
CA CYS A 147 19.92 11.74 -2.04
C CYS A 147 20.81 12.22 -3.19
N TYR A 148 21.82 11.44 -3.54
CA TYR A 148 22.42 11.51 -4.87
C TYR A 148 21.41 10.88 -5.82
N LEU A 149 20.59 11.73 -6.44
CA LEU A 149 19.99 11.42 -7.73
C LEU A 149 21.08 11.68 -8.77
N SER A 150 21.53 10.61 -9.43
CA SER A 150 22.28 10.68 -10.69
C SER A 150 21.32 10.40 -11.83
#